data_AF-S3BA73-F1
#
_entry.id   AF-S3BA73-F1
#
_cell.length_a   1.000
_cell.length_b   1.000
_cell.length_c   1.000
_cell.angle_alpha   90.00
_cell.angle_beta   90.00
_cell.angle_gamma   90.00
#
_symmetry.space_group_name_H-M   'P 1'
#
loop_
_entity.id
_entity.type
_entity.pdbx_description
1 polymer ?
#
loop_
_entity_poly.entity_id
_entity_poly.type
_entity_poly.pdbx_seq_one_letter_code
_entity_poly.pdbx_strand_id
1 'polypeptide(L)'
;MTPQWTEFSFDDALTFKRELLAAIAAGDRVVDLAGVSGGDSSLLSVLLSGRRIAPDLQILNLSPALAQLAQLYGVADLLGLPKSASETEVN
;
A
#
# COMPACT_ATOMS: atom_id res chain seq x y z
N MET A 1 17.20 10.13 -4.90
CA MET A 1 17.17 10.00 -3.43
C MET A 1 15.96 9.15 -3.10
N THR A 2 16.16 7.91 -2.68
CA THR A 2 15.09 7.03 -2.19
C THR A 2 14.82 7.40 -0.74
N PRO A 3 13.60 7.83 -0.37
CA PRO A 3 13.33 8.21 1.00
C PRO A 3 13.27 6.96 1.89
N GLN A 4 13.93 7.02 3.05
CA GLN A 4 14.04 5.92 4.02
C GLN A 4 13.01 6.16 5.14
N TRP A 5 11.78 5.70 4.94
CA TRP A 5 10.69 5.88 5.91
C TRP A 5 10.65 4.69 6.88
N THR A 6 11.40 4.79 7.97
CA THR A 6 11.51 3.67 8.93
C THR A 6 10.24 3.45 9.76
N GLU A 7 9.50 4.53 10.06
CA GLU A 7 8.17 4.52 10.68
C GLU A 7 7.28 5.52 9.95
N PHE A 8 6.15 5.04 9.42
CA PHE A 8 5.21 5.89 8.70
C PHE A 8 4.16 6.44 9.68
N SER A 9 4.23 7.74 9.97
CA SER A 9 3.31 8.44 10.88
C SER A 9 2.11 9.06 10.13
N PHE A 10 1.07 9.46 10.87
CA PHE A 10 -0.10 10.17 10.32
C PHE A 10 0.29 11.47 9.58
N ASP A 11 1.28 12.21 10.06
CA ASP A 11 1.78 13.43 9.40
C ASP A 11 2.39 13.12 8.02
N ASP A 12 3.05 11.97 7.88
CA ASP A 12 3.61 11.50 6.61
C ASP A 12 2.51 11.02 5.66
N ALA A 13 1.40 10.50 6.21
CA ALA A 13 0.27 10.01 5.44
C ALA A 13 -0.40 11.10 4.59
N LEU A 14 -0.48 12.34 5.08
CA LEU A 14 -1.07 13.44 4.30
C LEU A 14 -0.19 13.84 3.13
N THR A 15 1.12 13.95 3.36
CA THR A 15 2.11 14.28 2.33
C THR A 15 2.15 13.19 1.27
N PHE A 16 2.24 11.93 1.70
CA PHE A 16 2.21 10.78 0.82
C PHE A 16 0.91 10.68 0.03
N LYS A 17 -0.25 10.96 0.64
CA LYS A 17 -1.53 11.00 -0.07
C LYS A 17 -1.50 12.03 -1.21
N ARG A 18 -0.96 13.22 -0.96
CA ARG A 18 -0.88 14.26 -2.00
C ARG A 18 0.02 13.83 -3.14
N GLU A 19 1.19 13.26 -2.83
CA GLU A 19 2.13 12.75 -3.83
C GLU A 19 1.55 11.58 -4.63
N LEU A 20 0.90 10.62 -3.94
CA LEU A 20 0.23 9.49 -4.56
C LEU A 20 -0.87 9.96 -5.53
N LEU A 21 -1.70 10.91 -5.12
CA LEU A 21 -2.75 11.44 -5.99
C LEU A 21 -2.18 12.19 -7.19
N ALA A 22 -1.09 12.93 -7.00
CA ALA A 22 -0.40 13.61 -8.09
C ALA A 22 0.20 12.61 -9.09
N ALA A 23 0.82 11.54 -8.61
CA ALA A 23 1.37 10.46 -9.44
C ALA A 23 0.25 9.75 -10.23
N ILE A 24 -0.86 9.40 -9.58
CA ILE A 24 -2.03 8.82 -10.23
C ILE A 24 -2.58 9.75 -11.32
N ALA A 25 -2.67 11.05 -11.04
CA ALA A 25 -3.10 12.05 -12.01
C ALA A 25 -2.12 12.20 -13.19
N ALA A 26 -0.81 12.03 -12.94
CA ALA A 26 0.22 12.00 -13.96
C ALA A 26 0.19 10.72 -14.82
N GLY A 27 -0.56 9.69 -14.41
CA GLY A 27 -0.71 8.43 -15.13
C GLY A 27 0.01 7.26 -14.48
N ASP A 28 0.71 7.45 -13.35
CA ASP A 28 1.34 6.35 -12.65
C ASP A 28 0.29 5.39 -12.08
N ARG A 29 0.58 4.10 -12.20
CA ARG A 29 -0.28 2.99 -11.73
C ARG A 29 0.48 2.01 -10.85
N VAL A 30 1.68 2.36 -10.41
CA VAL A 30 2.51 1.50 -9.56
C VAL A 30 2.98 2.31 -8.37
N VAL A 31 2.78 1.77 -7.17
CA VAL A 31 3.26 2.33 -5.90
C VAL A 31 4.22 1.32 -5.29
N ASP A 32 5.49 1.71 -5.17
CA ASP A 32 6.52 0.89 -4.54
C ASP A 32 6.72 1.31 -3.08
N LEU A 33 6.52 0.36 -2.16
CA LEU A 33 6.66 0.55 -0.71
C LEU A 33 7.95 -0.06 -0.15
N ALA A 34 8.95 -0.38 -0.98
CA ALA A 34 10.21 -1.01 -0.56
C ALA A 34 10.99 -0.26 0.54
N GLY A 35 10.70 1.02 0.76
CA GLY A 35 11.30 1.85 1.82
C GLY A 35 10.46 1.99 3.09
N VAL A 36 9.27 1.38 3.15
CA VAL A 36 8.32 1.51 4.27
C VAL A 36 8.36 0.23 5.10
N SER A 37 9.11 0.25 6.21
CA SER A 37 9.24 -0.93 7.09
C SER A 37 8.01 -1.18 7.97
N GLY A 38 7.22 -0.15 8.25
CA GLY A 38 6.00 -0.25 9.06
C GLY A 38 5.09 0.95 8.83
N GLY A 39 3.78 0.72 8.96
CA GLY A 39 2.78 1.77 8.88
C GLY A 39 1.52 1.39 9.64
N ASP A 40 0.72 2.40 9.94
CA ASP A 40 -0.51 2.28 10.72
C ASP A 40 -1.75 2.14 9.81
N SER A 41 -2.93 2.17 10.42
CA SER A 41 -4.21 2.17 9.70
C SER A 41 -4.40 3.41 8.79
N SER A 42 -3.64 4.48 9.02
CA SER A 42 -3.67 5.70 8.20
C SER A 42 -3.06 5.44 6.83
N LEU A 43 -1.92 4.74 6.77
CA LEU A 43 -1.30 4.35 5.50
C LEU A 43 -2.21 3.45 4.66
N LEU A 44 -2.85 2.45 5.28
CA LEU A 44 -3.83 1.60 4.59
C LEU A 44 -4.99 2.42 4.01
N SER A 45 -5.47 3.40 4.77
CA SER A 45 -6.54 4.31 4.32
C SER A 45 -6.13 5.17 3.12
N VAL A 46 -4.87 5.59 3.05
CA VAL A 46 -4.32 6.34 1.91
C VAL A 46 -4.21 5.45 0.67
N LEU A 47 -3.70 4.22 0.81
CA LEU A 47 -3.60 3.27 -0.30
C LEU A 47 -4.98 2.91 -0.87
N LEU A 48 -5.96 2.68 -0.01
CA LEU A 48 -7.36 2.45 -0.42
C LEU A 48 -7.95 3.66 -1.15
N SER A 49 -7.62 4.87 -0.71
CA SER A 49 -8.06 6.10 -1.39
C SER A 49 -7.46 6.20 -2.80
N GLY A 50 -6.19 5.83 -2.97
CA GLY A 50 -5.53 5.74 -4.27
C GLY A 50 -6.20 4.70 -5.17
N ARG A 51 -6.41 3.48 -4.65
CA ARG A 51 -7.07 2.38 -5.38
C ARG A 51 -8.50 2.70 -5.80
N ARG A 52 -9.22 3.52 -5.02
CA ARG A 52 -10.57 3.99 -5.37
C ARG A 52 -10.57 4.87 -6.62
N ILE A 53 -9.49 5.63 -6.86
CA ILE A 53 -9.36 6.54 -8.00
C ILE A 53 -8.75 5.82 -9.20
N ALA A 54 -7.76 4.98 -8.95
CA ALA A 54 -7.11 4.11 -9.92
C ALA A 54 -7.30 2.65 -9.50
N PRO A 55 -8.35 1.95 -9.96
CA PRO A 55 -8.61 0.55 -9.59
C PRO A 55 -7.50 -0.40 -10.05
N ASP A 56 -6.75 -0.01 -11.08
CA ASP A 56 -5.60 -0.68 -11.66
C ASP A 56 -4.27 -0.38 -10.94
N LEU A 57 -4.29 0.43 -9.87
CA LEU A 57 -3.10 0.80 -9.10
C LEU A 57 -2.45 -0.42 -8.44
N GLN A 58 -1.26 -0.83 -8.87
CA GLN A 58 -0.49 -1.92 -8.31
C GLN A 58 0.33 -1.44 -7.11
N ILE A 59 0.32 -2.23 -6.03
CA ILE A 59 1.09 -1.98 -4.82
C ILE A 59 2.19 -3.03 -4.74
N LEU A 60 3.45 -2.58 -4.74
CA LEU A 60 4.65 -3.43 -4.70
C LEU A 60 5.38 -3.29 -3.37
N ASN A 61 6.12 -4.34 -2.99
CA ASN A 61 6.99 -4.39 -1.81
C ASN A 61 6.30 -3.98 -0.50
N LEU A 62 5.02 -4.33 -0.34
CA LEU A 62 4.31 -4.12 0.92
C LEU A 62 4.98 -4.91 2.05
N SER A 63 5.24 -4.26 3.18
CA SER A 63 5.83 -4.94 4.33
C SER A 63 4.89 -6.03 4.88
N PRO A 64 5.43 -7.16 5.40
CA PRO A 64 4.62 -8.23 5.98
C PRO A 64 3.73 -7.78 7.15
N ALA A 65 4.15 -6.75 7.90
CA ALA A 65 3.36 -6.18 8.98
C ALA A 65 2.10 -5.47 8.46
N LEU A 66 2.23 -4.70 7.38
CA LEU A 66 1.10 -4.02 6.73
C LEU A 66 0.17 -5.01 6.04
N ALA A 67 0.71 -6.07 5.43
CA ALA A 67 -0.10 -7.14 4.85
C ALA A 67 -0.98 -7.82 5.91
N GLN A 68 -0.41 -8.11 7.09
CA GLN A 68 -1.16 -8.66 8.22
C GLN A 68 -2.23 -7.69 8.73
N LEU A 69 -1.94 -6.39 8.85
CA LEU A 69 -2.95 -5.39 9.21
C LEU A 69 -4.07 -5.31 8.17
N ALA A 70 -3.74 -5.31 6.88
CA ALA A 70 -4.73 -5.30 5.81
C ALA A 70 -5.64 -6.53 5.86
N GLN A 71 -5.09 -7.71 6.18
CA GLN A 71 -5.86 -8.93 6.39
C GLN A 71 -6.75 -8.84 7.64
N LEU A 72 -6.21 -8.35 8.76
CA LEU A 72 -6.96 -8.16 10.01
C LEU A 72 -8.15 -7.23 9.84
N TYR A 73 -8.00 -6.18 9.04
CA TYR A 73 -9.06 -5.23 8.73
C TYR A 73 -9.95 -5.66 7.54
N GLY A 74 -9.67 -6.79 6.90
CA GLY A 74 -10.46 -7.28 5.75
C GLY A 74 -10.35 -6.42 4.49
N VAL A 75 -9.29 -5.62 4.36
CA VAL A 75 -9.07 -4.70 3.23
C VAL A 75 -7.99 -5.21 2.26
N ALA A 76 -7.42 -6.39 2.49
CA ALA A 76 -6.37 -6.96 1.64
C ALA A 76 -6.83 -7.16 0.18
N ASP A 77 -8.05 -7.67 -0.03
CA ASP A 77 -8.63 -7.84 -1.37
C ASP A 77 -8.88 -6.50 -2.07
N LEU A 78 -9.29 -5.47 -1.31
CA LEU A 78 -9.50 -4.12 -1.84
C LEU A 78 -8.19 -3.45 -2.26
N LEU A 79 -7.10 -3.80 -1.59
CA LEU A 79 -5.74 -3.42 -1.96
C LEU A 79 -5.16 -4.33 -3.05
N GLY A 80 -5.95 -5.28 -3.58
CA GLY A 80 -5.53 -6.34 -4.51
C GLY A 80 -4.20 -6.96 -4.16
N LEU A 81 -3.97 -7.14 -2.86
CA LEU A 81 -2.86 -7.93 -2.37
C LEU A 81 -3.19 -9.38 -2.68
N PRO A 82 -2.19 -10.18 -3.08
CA PRO A 82 -2.41 -11.62 -3.18
C PRO A 82 -2.91 -12.08 -1.80
N LYS A 83 -4.09 -12.71 -1.77
CA LYS A 83 -4.55 -13.43 -0.59
C LYS A 83 -3.38 -14.30 -0.15
N SER A 84 -2.93 -14.16 1.10
CA SER A 84 -1.76 -14.87 1.64
C SER A 84 -1.73 -16.26 1.03
N ALA A 85 -0.63 -16.59 0.35
CA ALA A 85 -0.43 -17.87 -0.29
C ALA A 85 -0.44 -18.97 0.78
N SER A 86 -1.64 -19.37 1.17
CA SER A 86 -1.96 -20.63 1.83
C SER A 86 -2.59 -21.56 0.79
N GLU A 87 -2.22 -21.41 -0.47
CA GLU A 87 -2.43 -22.41 -1.51
C GLU A 87 -1.06 -22.72 -2.10
N THR A 88 -0.32 -23.53 -1.35
CA THR A 88 0.68 -24.42 -1.92
C THR A 88 -0.07 -25.34 -2.87
N GLU A 89 -0.23 -24.95 -4.12
CA GLU A 89 -0.55 -25.89 -5.20
C GLU A 89 0.72 -26.73 -5.40
N VAL A 90 0.78 -27.82 -4.63
CA VAL A 90 1.68 -28.94 -4.87
C VAL A 90 1.18 -29.63 -6.13
N ASN A 91 1.92 -29.49 -7.22
CA ASN A 91 1.82 -30.36 -8.39
C ASN A 91 3.05 -31.25 -8.46
#